data_AF-A0A9D2Y0B6-F1
#
_entry.id   AF-A0A9D2Y0B6-F1
#
_cell.length_a   1.000
_cell.length_b   1.000
_cell.length_c   1.000
_cell.angle_alpha   90.00
_cell.angle_beta   90.00
_cell.angle_gamma   90.00
#
_symmetry.space_group_name_H-M   'P 1'
#
loop_
_entity.id
_entity.type
_entity.pdbx_description
1 polymer ?
#
loop_
_entity_poly.entity_id
_entity_poly.type
_entity_poly.pdbx_seq_one_letter_code
_entity_poly.pdbx_strand_id
1 'polypeptide(L)'
;MGGLLVEISASGSSTGKRPGPQLRYHSCWRELTVHYCRRRGGHLASFHSYSDLNFLRSLVHHRTRSFRNTWVGATDRVWDGVWKWTDGSWYNYSRWYPGEPNNWFGREDCLEINFRGSDRTNDEKCHARRPFICARRR
;
A
#
# COMPACT_ATOMS: atom_id res chain seq x y z
N MET A 1 7.14 -6.71 24.87
CA MET A 1 6.53 -7.24 23.63
C MET A 1 5.65 -6.14 23.02
N GLY A 2 6.21 -5.31 22.13
CA GLY A 2 5.44 -4.27 21.44
C GLY A 2 4.69 -4.89 20.26
N GLY A 3 3.39 -5.12 20.39
CA GLY A 3 2.57 -5.67 19.32
C GLY A 3 2.35 -4.67 18.19
N LEU A 4 2.48 -5.11 16.93
CA LEU A 4 2.12 -4.30 15.76
C LEU A 4 0.59 -4.18 15.69
N LEU A 5 0.05 -2.97 15.81
CA LEU A 5 -1.37 -2.75 15.52
C LEU A 5 -1.54 -2.55 14.02
N VAL A 6 -2.34 -3.41 13.39
CA VAL A 6 -2.57 -3.39 11.94
C VAL A 6 -4.05 -3.23 11.64
N GLU A 7 -4.40 -2.17 10.90
CA GLU A 7 -5.76 -1.90 10.43
C GLU A 7 -5.83 -2.00 8.91
N ILE A 8 -6.88 -2.66 8.40
CA ILE A 8 -7.18 -2.72 6.97
C ILE A 8 -8.38 -1.84 6.68
N SER A 9 -8.18 -0.84 5.82
CA SER A 9 -9.29 -0.03 5.32
C SER A 9 -9.68 -0.52 3.92
N ALA A 10 -10.98 -0.76 3.73
CA ALA A 10 -11.52 -1.11 2.43
C ALA A 10 -11.41 0.08 1.45
N SER A 11 -11.34 -0.23 0.14
CA SER A 11 -11.56 0.77 -0.92
C SER A 11 -13.01 1.27 -0.81
N GLY A 12 -13.24 2.38 -0.13
CA GLY A 12 -14.60 2.92 0.06
C GLY A 12 -15.28 3.19 -1.28
N SER A 13 -16.58 2.90 -1.41
CA SER A 13 -17.44 3.44 -2.47
C SER A 13 -17.79 4.88 -2.08
N SER A 14 -17.44 5.86 -2.91
CA SER A 14 -17.74 7.26 -2.63
C SER A 14 -19.11 7.61 -3.19
N THR A 15 -20.19 7.22 -2.51
CA THR A 15 -21.51 7.86 -2.67
C THR A 15 -21.63 8.94 -1.61
N GLY A 16 -21.21 10.17 -1.94
CA GLY A 16 -21.30 11.32 -1.04
C GLY A 16 -20.76 12.59 -1.67
N LYS A 17 -21.64 13.31 -2.38
CA LYS A 17 -21.36 14.67 -2.86
C LYS A 17 -21.07 15.59 -1.67
N ARG A 18 -19.97 16.35 -1.73
CA ARG A 18 -19.83 17.64 -1.02
C ARG A 18 -19.39 18.70 -2.05
N PRO A 19 -20.11 19.82 -2.21
CA PRO A 19 -19.68 20.90 -3.08
C PRO A 19 -18.73 21.83 -2.31
N GLY A 20 -17.51 21.98 -2.82
CA GLY A 20 -16.49 22.92 -2.37
C GLY A 20 -15.52 23.18 -3.54
N PRO A 21 -14.81 24.32 -3.56
CA PRO A 21 -14.16 24.82 -4.77
C PRO A 21 -13.16 23.80 -5.32
N GLN A 22 -13.35 23.45 -6.59
CA GLN A 22 -12.60 22.41 -7.30
C GLN A 22 -11.14 22.85 -7.51
N LEU A 23 -10.27 22.56 -6.54
CA LEU A 23 -8.86 22.40 -6.83
C LEU A 23 -8.71 21.04 -7.51
N ARG A 24 -8.44 21.06 -8.83
CA ARG A 24 -8.09 19.86 -9.62
C ARG A 24 -6.73 19.32 -9.19
N TYR A 25 -6.65 18.76 -7.98
CA TYR A 25 -5.59 17.81 -7.67
C TYR A 25 -6.00 16.49 -8.31
N HIS A 26 -5.16 15.97 -9.21
CA HIS A 26 -5.21 14.56 -9.58
C HIS A 26 -4.86 13.76 -8.31
N SER A 27 -5.84 13.56 -7.43
CA SER A 27 -5.59 13.04 -6.09
C SER A 27 -5.05 11.62 -6.20
N CYS A 28 -3.79 11.45 -5.84
CA CYS A 28 -3.16 10.15 -5.70
C CYS A 28 -3.86 9.40 -4.57
N TRP A 29 -4.47 8.24 -4.85
CA TRP A 29 -5.17 7.45 -3.84
C TRP A 29 -4.22 7.08 -2.70
N ARG A 30 -2.96 6.77 -3.02
CA ARG A 30 -1.91 6.56 -2.02
C ARG A 30 -1.69 7.75 -1.10
N GLU A 31 -1.70 9.00 -1.59
CA GLU A 31 -1.49 10.17 -0.71
C GLU A 31 -2.59 10.24 0.37
N LEU A 32 -3.83 9.93 -0.01
CA LEU A 32 -4.96 9.84 0.93
C LEU A 32 -4.76 8.70 1.94
N THR A 33 -4.29 7.52 1.53
CA THR A 33 -4.07 6.39 2.44
C THR A 33 -2.87 6.61 3.37
N VAL A 34 -1.77 7.21 2.88
CA VAL A 34 -0.63 7.64 3.70
C VAL A 34 -1.09 8.62 4.77
N HIS A 35 -1.83 9.66 4.38
CA HIS A 35 -2.37 10.64 5.31
C HIS A 35 -3.32 9.99 6.34
N TYR A 36 -4.17 9.04 5.90
CA TYR A 36 -5.05 8.30 6.79
C TYR A 36 -4.28 7.54 7.88
N CYS A 37 -3.24 6.78 7.50
CA CYS A 37 -2.45 6.03 8.48
C CYS A 37 -1.69 6.96 9.44
N ARG A 38 -1.13 8.06 8.93
CA ARG A 38 -0.46 9.09 9.74
C ARG A 38 -1.37 9.71 10.78
N ARG A 39 -2.63 10.04 10.43
CA ARG A 39 -3.62 10.55 11.40
C ARG A 39 -3.99 9.55 12.49
N ARG A 40 -3.77 8.25 12.27
CA ARG A 40 -3.92 7.19 13.28
C ARG A 40 -2.61 6.90 14.01
N GLY A 41 -1.58 7.73 13.85
CA GLY A 41 -0.27 7.60 14.47
C GLY A 41 0.61 6.50 13.87
N GLY A 42 0.27 5.99 12.68
CA GLY A 42 1.02 4.93 12.01
C GLY A 42 1.43 5.32 10.59
N HIS A 43 1.91 4.34 9.84
CA HIS A 43 2.28 4.47 8.43
C HIS A 43 1.58 3.38 7.62
N LEU A 44 1.62 3.46 6.29
CA LEU A 44 1.31 2.27 5.50
C LEU A 44 2.31 1.17 5.86
N ALA A 45 1.83 -0.07 5.93
CA ALA A 45 2.61 -1.19 6.41
C ALA A 45 3.89 -1.41 5.59
N SER A 46 4.99 -1.68 6.29
CA SER A 46 6.25 -2.19 5.76
C SER A 46 6.36 -3.68 6.04
N PHE A 47 7.21 -4.37 5.28
CA PHE A 47 7.58 -5.77 5.55
C PHE A 47 9.05 -5.98 5.21
N HIS A 48 9.72 -6.85 5.97
CA HIS A 48 11.17 -7.07 5.87
C HIS A 48 11.54 -8.55 5.73
N SER A 49 10.53 -9.42 5.63
CA SER A 49 10.69 -10.85 5.49
C SER A 49 9.48 -11.47 4.81
N TYR A 50 9.62 -12.74 4.39
CA TYR A 50 8.49 -13.52 3.91
C TYR A 50 7.42 -13.70 4.99
N SER A 51 7.83 -13.86 6.26
CA SER A 51 6.89 -14.02 7.38
C SER A 51 6.04 -12.77 7.58
N ASP A 52 6.64 -11.58 7.54
CA ASP A 52 5.93 -10.30 7.62
C ASP A 52 4.93 -10.16 6.48
N LEU A 53 5.37 -10.44 5.24
CA LEU A 53 4.50 -10.41 4.07
C LEU A 53 3.33 -11.38 4.25
N ASN A 54 3.59 -12.64 4.62
CA ASN A 54 2.55 -13.63 4.81
C ASN A 54 1.55 -13.26 5.91
N PHE A 55 2.03 -12.65 7.00
CA PHE A 55 1.17 -12.08 8.03
C PHE A 55 0.24 -11.01 7.46
N LEU A 56 0.77 -10.01 6.73
CA LEU A 56 -0.06 -8.97 6.09
C LEU A 56 -1.08 -9.57 5.11
N ARG A 57 -0.67 -10.56 4.30
CA ARG A 57 -1.56 -11.28 3.37
C ARG A 57 -2.70 -11.98 4.11
N SER A 58 -2.40 -12.64 5.24
CA SER A 58 -3.40 -13.31 6.07
C SER A 58 -4.44 -12.35 6.63
N LEU A 59 -4.03 -11.13 7.02
CA LEU A 59 -4.94 -10.09 7.50
C LEU A 59 -5.89 -9.63 6.39
N VAL A 60 -5.36 -9.44 5.18
CA VAL A 60 -6.17 -9.11 4.00
C VAL A 60 -7.20 -10.21 3.77
N HIS A 61 -6.76 -11.46 3.66
CA HIS A 61 -7.66 -12.58 3.44
C HIS A 61 -8.74 -12.69 4.54
N HIS A 62 -8.36 -12.54 5.81
CA HIS A 62 -9.31 -12.59 6.93
C HIS A 62 -10.38 -11.50 6.82
N ARG A 63 -10.02 -10.27 6.42
CA ARG A 63 -10.94 -9.14 6.31
C ARG A 63 -11.75 -9.11 5.01
N THR A 64 -11.15 -9.48 3.88
CA THR A 64 -11.77 -9.37 2.55
C THR A 64 -12.23 -10.70 1.98
N ARG A 65 -12.02 -11.82 2.70
CA ARG A 65 -12.32 -13.20 2.28
C ARG A 65 -11.67 -13.59 0.95
N SER A 66 -10.57 -12.93 0.60
CA SER A 66 -9.84 -13.08 -0.66
C SER A 66 -8.49 -12.36 -0.57
N PHE A 67 -7.51 -12.75 -1.39
CA PHE A 67 -6.22 -12.06 -1.49
C PHE A 67 -6.32 -10.86 -2.45
N ARG A 68 -7.05 -9.81 -2.05
CA ARG A 68 -7.19 -8.60 -2.88
C ARG A 68 -5.86 -7.86 -2.98
N ASN A 69 -5.53 -7.36 -4.18
CA ASN A 69 -4.42 -6.41 -4.36
C ASN A 69 -4.57 -5.27 -3.35
N THR A 70 -3.54 -5.05 -2.55
CA THR A 70 -3.63 -4.19 -1.36
C THR A 70 -2.39 -3.33 -1.24
N TRP A 71 -2.58 -2.04 -0.98
CA TRP A 71 -1.49 -1.09 -0.81
C TRP A 71 -0.72 -1.31 0.49
N VAL A 72 0.60 -1.24 0.36
CA VAL A 72 1.59 -1.17 1.43
C VAL A 72 2.47 0.08 1.24
N GLY A 73 3.43 0.31 2.13
CA GLY A 73 4.10 1.61 2.24
C GLY A 73 5.15 1.93 1.19
N ALA A 74 5.63 0.96 0.40
CA ALA A 74 6.78 1.20 -0.48
C ALA A 74 6.40 2.02 -1.72
N THR A 75 7.33 2.89 -2.11
CA THR A 75 7.25 3.72 -3.32
C THR A 75 8.66 4.06 -3.80
N ASP A 76 8.82 4.28 -5.09
CA ASP A 76 10.02 4.83 -5.72
C ASP A 76 9.76 6.19 -6.40
N ARG A 77 8.57 6.80 -6.19
CA ARG A 77 8.19 8.11 -6.77
C ARG A 77 9.18 9.26 -6.54
N VAL A 78 10.03 9.17 -5.51
CA VAL A 78 11.05 10.19 -5.25
C VAL A 78 12.26 10.02 -6.17
N TRP A 79 12.64 8.77 -6.45
CA TRP A 79 13.80 8.36 -7.24
C TRP A 79 13.45 7.04 -7.94
N ASP A 80 13.16 7.10 -9.23
CA ASP A 80 12.75 5.94 -10.04
C ASP A 80 13.71 4.76 -9.84
N GLY A 81 13.16 3.56 -9.61
CA GLY A 81 13.93 2.35 -9.30
C GLY A 81 14.48 2.25 -7.86
N VAL A 82 14.32 3.29 -7.02
CA VAL A 82 14.78 3.29 -5.62
C VAL A 82 13.58 3.28 -4.66
N TRP A 83 13.17 2.07 -4.28
CA TRP A 83 12.06 1.82 -3.38
C TRP A 83 12.35 2.23 -1.92
N LYS A 84 11.39 2.91 -1.28
CA LYS A 84 11.45 3.37 0.11
C LYS A 84 10.14 3.15 0.84
N TRP A 85 10.20 2.74 2.10
CA TRP A 85 9.02 2.61 2.97
C TRP A 85 8.60 3.97 3.56
N THR A 86 7.29 4.19 3.70
CA THR A 86 6.74 5.42 4.30
C THR A 86 7.03 5.60 5.78
N ASP A 87 7.43 4.54 6.47
CA ASP A 87 7.80 4.54 7.89
C ASP A 87 9.29 4.84 8.13
N GLY A 88 10.08 5.04 7.07
CA GLY A 88 11.51 5.33 7.13
C GLY A 88 12.40 4.10 7.33
N SER A 89 11.83 2.88 7.39
CA SER A 89 12.61 1.65 7.42
C SER A 89 13.30 1.36 6.08
N TRP A 90 14.35 0.55 6.13
CA TRP A 90 15.11 0.17 4.94
C TRP A 90 14.28 -0.74 4.03
N TYR A 91 14.29 -0.48 2.73
CA TYR A 91 13.76 -1.40 1.73
C TYR A 91 14.79 -2.49 1.45
N ASN A 92 14.74 -3.57 2.24
CA ASN A 92 15.75 -4.64 2.27
C ASN A 92 15.21 -6.01 1.85
N TYR A 93 13.94 -6.10 1.50
CA TYR A 93 13.29 -7.34 1.07
C TYR A 93 12.27 -7.03 -0.01
N SER A 94 12.27 -7.82 -1.08
CA SER A 94 11.32 -7.73 -2.18
C SER A 94 10.80 -9.11 -2.56
N ARG A 95 9.58 -9.15 -3.10
CA ARG A 95 8.92 -10.39 -3.53
C ARG A 95 8.16 -10.12 -4.82
N TRP A 96 8.85 -9.54 -5.80
CA TRP A 96 8.27 -9.17 -7.08
C TRP A 96 7.69 -10.38 -7.80
N TYR A 97 6.60 -10.15 -8.53
CA TYR A 97 6.11 -11.10 -9.52
C TYR A 97 7.11 -11.17 -10.68
N PRO A 98 7.28 -12.32 -11.36
CA PRO A 98 8.18 -12.39 -12.51
C PRO A 98 7.83 -11.32 -13.55
N GLY A 99 8.79 -10.44 -13.86
CA GLY A 99 8.61 -9.29 -14.74
C GLY A 99 8.42 -7.96 -14.03
N GLU A 100 8.24 -7.95 -12.71
CA GLU A 100 8.06 -6.73 -11.90
C GLU A 100 9.33 -6.32 -11.14
N PRO A 101 9.49 -5.04 -10.77
CA PRO A 101 8.64 -3.92 -11.18
C PRO A 101 8.87 -3.55 -12.64
N ASN A 102 7.81 -3.31 -13.40
CA ASN A 102 7.92 -3.04 -14.84
C ASN A 102 7.74 -1.55 -15.19
N ASN A 103 7.33 -0.73 -14.22
CA ASN A 103 7.01 0.68 -14.34
C ASN A 103 6.16 0.99 -15.59
N TRP A 104 4.98 0.39 -15.71
CA TRP A 104 4.21 0.40 -16.96
C TRP A 104 3.87 1.84 -17.41
N PHE A 105 4.38 2.23 -18.57
CA PHE A 105 4.33 3.60 -19.11
C PHE A 105 4.99 4.68 -18.22
N GLY A 106 5.91 4.31 -17.33
CA GLY A 106 6.65 5.24 -16.46
C GLY A 106 5.78 5.90 -15.39
N ARG A 107 4.78 5.18 -14.85
CA ARG A 107 3.75 5.75 -13.95
C ARG A 107 3.39 4.84 -12.77
N GLU A 108 4.11 3.75 -12.53
CA GLU A 108 3.78 2.76 -11.51
C GLU A 108 4.72 2.86 -10.32
N ASP A 109 4.47 3.83 -9.45
CA ASP A 109 5.41 4.14 -8.37
C ASP A 109 5.01 3.55 -7.00
N CYS A 110 4.03 2.63 -6.97
CA CYS A 110 3.38 2.19 -5.73
C CYS A 110 3.32 0.67 -5.59
N LEU A 111 3.77 0.16 -4.44
CA LEU A 111 3.81 -1.27 -4.17
C LEU A 111 2.47 -1.80 -3.67
N GLU A 112 1.92 -2.80 -4.36
CA GLU A 112 0.83 -3.63 -3.86
C GLU A 112 1.28 -5.07 -3.57
N ILE A 113 0.69 -5.68 -2.55
CA ILE A 113 0.80 -7.11 -2.26
C ILE A 113 -0.40 -7.87 -2.83
N ASN A 114 -0.30 -9.20 -2.87
CA ASN A 114 -1.35 -10.10 -3.39
C ASN A 114 -1.57 -10.00 -4.90
N PHE A 115 -0.54 -9.68 -5.67
CA PHE A 115 -0.71 -9.54 -7.11
C PHE A 115 -1.22 -10.84 -7.73
N ARG A 116 -2.34 -10.75 -8.45
CA ARG A 116 -3.07 -11.90 -9.03
C ARG A 116 -3.42 -12.99 -7.99
N GLY A 117 -3.62 -12.61 -6.71
CA GLY A 117 -3.88 -13.51 -5.59
C GLY A 117 -2.65 -14.30 -5.08
N SER A 118 -1.50 -14.20 -5.74
CA SER A 118 -0.26 -14.89 -5.37
C SER A 118 0.48 -14.19 -4.23
N ASP A 119 1.52 -14.82 -3.67
CA ASP A 119 2.44 -14.25 -2.65
C ASP A 119 3.40 -13.19 -3.19
N ARG A 120 3.12 -12.66 -4.37
CA ARG A 120 3.96 -11.70 -5.08
C ARG A 120 3.42 -10.28 -4.99
N THR A 121 4.34 -9.36 -5.27
CA THR A 121 4.11 -7.92 -5.32
C THR A 121 4.17 -7.40 -6.74
N ASN A 122 3.56 -6.24 -6.94
CA ASN A 122 3.48 -5.53 -8.19
C ASN A 122 3.61 -4.03 -7.93
N ASP A 123 4.25 -3.31 -8.84
CA ASP A 123 4.17 -1.87 -8.91
C ASP A 123 2.93 -1.49 -9.73
N GLU A 124 2.18 -0.50 -9.25
CA GLU A 124 0.92 -0.12 -9.87
C GLU A 124 0.74 1.39 -9.75
N LYS A 125 -0.07 1.96 -10.62
CA LYS A 125 -0.37 3.39 -10.63
C LYS A 125 -0.97 3.78 -9.28
N CYS A 126 -0.32 4.72 -8.61
CA CYS A 126 -0.70 5.16 -7.27
C CYS A 126 -2.12 5.75 -7.13
N HIS A 127 -2.78 6.03 -8.26
CA HIS A 127 -4.17 6.48 -8.33
C HIS A 127 -5.18 5.32 -8.21
N ALA A 128 -4.77 4.06 -8.35
CA ALA A 128 -5.66 2.93 -8.28
C ALA A 128 -6.27 2.78 -6.87
N ARG A 129 -7.59 2.60 -6.83
CA ARG A 129 -8.34 2.40 -5.59
C ARG A 129 -8.17 0.97 -5.11
N ARG A 130 -7.25 0.76 -4.16
CA ARG A 130 -7.07 -0.51 -3.46
C ARG A 130 -7.40 -0.38 -1.97
N PRO A 131 -7.78 -1.48 -1.30
CA PRO A 131 -7.61 -1.61 0.14
C PRO A 131 -6.17 -1.28 0.54
N PHE A 132 -5.95 -0.92 1.80
CA PHE A 132 -4.63 -0.58 2.30
C PHE A 132 -4.46 -1.00 3.75
N ILE A 133 -3.21 -1.19 4.16
CA ILE A 133 -2.86 -1.62 5.51
C ILE A 133 -2.10 -0.51 6.22
N CYS A 134 -2.60 -0.05 7.36
CA CYS A 134 -1.86 0.79 8.29
C CYS A 134 -1.17 -0.06 9.34
N ALA A 135 0.06 0.29 9.70
CA ALA A 135 0.82 -0.34 10.77
C ALA A 135 1.37 0.72 11.73
N ARG A 136 1.40 0.40 13.03
CA ARG A 136 2.00 1.24 14.07
C ARG A 136 2.72 0.37 15.09
N ARG A 137 3.93 0.80 15.49
CA ARG A 137 4.65 0.24 16.62
C ARG A 137 3.99 0.69 17.93
N ARG A 138 3.70 -0.25 18.82
CA ARG A 138 3.28 0.03 20.19
C ARG A 138 4.49 0.26 21.09
#